data_AF-A0A8K0DM19-F1
#
_entry.id   AF-A0A8K0DM19-F1
#
_cell.length_a   1.000
_cell.length_b   1.000
_cell.length_c   1.000
_cell.angle_alpha   90.00
_cell.angle_beta   90.00
_cell.angle_gamma   90.00
#
_symmetry.space_group_name_H-M   'P 1'
#
loop_
_entity.id
_entity.type
_entity.pdbx_description
1 polymer ?
#
loop_
_entity_poly.entity_id
_entity_poly.type
_entity_poly.pdbx_seq_one_letter_code
_entity_poly.pdbx_strand_id
1 'polypeptide(L)'
;EDQSNSTQVVLQDVEFNLSGNFTCEVTIDTAFSTAHDIKVLQVVQLPDEPPKISVGTEPLDSGDLLSAKCMSSSSKPPATLKFLLNNRTVARTDPLFVRQKSQELSWSDLSLNITLTDEHFNAGRLILRCEAQIGNVYHKHAELKLSTARDPIPERVSAVNSAFLVSSTTALHVIAINFLTLLIN
;
A
#
# COMPACT_ATOMS: atom_id res chain seq x y z
N GLU A 1 34.88 10.84 10.13
CA GLU A 1 35.83 10.64 9.02
C GLU A 1 36.68 9.36 9.13
N ASP A 2 36.89 8.80 10.33
CA ASP A 2 37.75 7.63 10.57
C ASP A 2 37.29 6.28 9.97
N GLN A 3 36.23 6.27 9.14
CA GLN A 3 35.70 5.06 8.51
C GLN A 3 35.75 5.08 6.97
N SER A 4 36.20 6.19 6.38
CA SER A 4 36.37 6.32 4.92
C SER A 4 37.75 5.82 4.49
N ASN A 5 37.87 5.33 3.25
CA ASN A 5 39.12 4.89 2.63
C ASN A 5 39.14 5.25 1.13
N SER A 6 40.14 4.76 0.38
CA SER A 6 40.32 5.07 -1.06
C SER A 6 39.21 4.60 -2.00
N THR A 7 38.30 3.75 -1.53
CA THR A 7 37.19 3.18 -2.31
C THR A 7 35.82 3.39 -1.68
N GLN A 8 35.76 3.81 -0.43
CA GLN A 8 34.54 3.92 0.35
C GLN A 8 34.50 5.24 1.11
N VAL A 9 33.41 5.98 0.96
CA VAL A 9 33.12 7.19 1.75
C VAL A 9 31.94 6.88 2.67
N VAL A 10 32.13 7.08 3.97
CA VAL A 10 31.06 7.00 4.97
C VAL A 10 30.64 8.42 5.34
N LEU A 11 29.37 8.72 5.09
CA LEU A 11 28.75 9.99 5.48
C LEU A 11 27.98 9.79 6.79
N GLN A 12 28.16 10.72 7.72
CA GLN A 12 27.44 10.78 9.00
C GLN A 12 26.54 12.01 9.01
N ASP A 13 25.51 12.00 9.85
CA ASP A 13 24.56 13.12 10.00
C ASP A 13 23.97 13.58 8.66
N VAL A 14 23.45 12.61 7.90
CA VAL A 14 22.94 12.86 6.54
C VAL A 14 21.59 13.55 6.57
N GLU A 15 21.56 14.79 6.12
CA GLU A 15 20.37 15.62 5.97
C GLU A 15 19.94 15.80 4.50
N PHE A 16 18.73 16.30 4.26
CA PHE A 16 18.19 16.48 2.90
C PHE A 16 19.04 17.38 1.99
N ASN A 17 19.75 18.35 2.55
CA ASN A 17 20.63 19.29 1.84
C ASN A 17 21.86 18.61 1.21
N LEU A 18 22.24 17.41 1.68
CA LEU A 18 23.32 16.60 1.13
C LEU A 18 22.92 15.84 -0.13
N SER A 19 21.66 15.93 -0.58
CA SER A 19 21.27 15.35 -1.87
C SER A 19 21.98 16.08 -3.03
N GLY A 20 22.67 15.35 -3.90
CA GLY A 20 23.45 15.93 -4.98
C GLY A 20 24.45 14.98 -5.61
N ASN A 21 25.33 15.55 -6.42
CA ASN A 21 26.40 14.81 -7.08
C ASN A 21 27.62 14.75 -6.17
N PHE A 22 28.09 13.54 -5.89
CA PHE A 22 29.33 13.26 -5.19
C PHE A 22 30.35 12.81 -6.21
N THR A 23 31.46 13.55 -6.28
CA THR A 23 32.56 13.29 -7.19
C THR A 23 33.73 12.72 -6.40
N CYS A 24 34.25 11.57 -6.84
CA CYS A 24 35.55 11.07 -6.41
C CYS A 24 36.57 11.48 -7.46
N GLU A 25 37.67 12.11 -7.04
CA GLU A 25 38.74 12.57 -7.93
C GLU A 25 40.08 12.00 -7.46
N VAL A 26 40.88 11.47 -8.40
CA VAL A 26 42.22 10.93 -8.17
C VAL A 26 43.21 11.64 -9.07
N THR A 27 44.29 12.16 -8.48
CA THR A 27 45.31 12.95 -9.18
C THR A 27 46.69 12.33 -9.00
N ILE A 28 47.48 12.28 -10.07
CA ILE A 28 48.86 11.77 -10.06
C ILE A 28 49.83 12.94 -10.31
N ASP A 29 50.70 13.22 -9.34
CA ASP A 29 51.56 14.41 -9.28
C ASP A 29 52.64 14.52 -10.37
N THR A 30 52.99 13.42 -11.05
CA THR A 30 54.10 13.42 -12.01
C THR A 30 53.70 13.70 -13.46
N ALA A 31 52.39 13.71 -13.77
CA ALA A 31 51.89 13.90 -15.15
C ALA A 31 50.59 14.73 -15.25
N PHE A 32 50.11 15.33 -14.14
CA PHE A 32 48.83 16.06 -14.07
C PHE A 32 47.67 15.30 -14.73
N SER A 33 47.60 13.99 -14.50
CA SER A 33 46.47 13.17 -14.94
C SER A 33 45.46 13.08 -13.81
N THR A 34 44.24 13.55 -14.07
CA THR A 34 43.11 13.54 -13.15
C THR A 34 42.04 12.60 -13.69
N ALA A 35 41.62 11.63 -12.89
CA ALA A 35 40.46 10.79 -13.16
C ALA A 35 39.36 11.11 -12.14
N HIS A 36 38.11 11.18 -12.59
CA HIS A 36 36.98 11.39 -11.69
C HIS A 36 35.80 10.49 -12.04
N ASP A 37 35.04 10.09 -11.03
CA ASP A 37 33.74 9.40 -11.16
C ASP A 37 32.70 10.14 -10.33
N ILE A 38 31.44 10.13 -10.79
CA ILE A 38 30.34 10.86 -10.17
C ILE A 38 29.22 9.88 -9.80
N LYS A 39 28.71 10.01 -8.58
CA LYS A 39 27.49 9.31 -8.10
C LYS A 39 26.48 10.33 -7.59
N VAL A 40 25.19 10.01 -7.75
CA VAL A 40 24.10 10.87 -7.25
C VAL A 40 23.58 10.28 -5.95
N LEU A 41 23.65 11.05 -4.87
CA LEU A 41 23.01 10.74 -3.60
C LEU A 41 21.68 11.47 -3.51
N GLN A 42 20.60 10.75 -3.21
CA GLN A 42 19.31 11.34 -2.91
C GLN A 42 18.88 10.88 -1.53
N VAL A 43 18.79 11.81 -0.58
CA VAL A 43 18.25 11.56 0.74
C VAL A 43 16.73 11.57 0.64
N VAL A 44 16.09 10.55 1.21
CA VAL A 44 14.64 10.36 1.10
C VAL A 44 14.00 10.17 2.47
N GLN A 45 12.76 10.61 2.59
CA GLN A 45 11.86 10.22 3.65
C GLN A 45 10.66 9.54 3.01
N LEU A 46 10.43 8.28 3.39
CA LEU A 46 9.39 7.46 2.81
C LEU A 46 8.03 7.76 3.45
N PRO A 47 6.91 7.55 2.74
CA PRO A 47 5.58 7.62 3.33
C PRO A 47 5.42 6.54 4.41
N ASP A 48 4.77 6.89 5.53
CA ASP A 48 4.47 5.95 6.62
C ASP A 48 3.35 4.95 6.26
N GLU A 49 2.49 5.31 5.29
CA GLU A 49 1.32 4.53 4.89
C GLU A 49 1.26 4.34 3.36
N PRO A 50 0.64 3.23 2.89
CA PRO A 50 0.34 3.04 1.48
C PRO A 50 -0.63 4.13 0.96
N PRO A 51 -0.72 4.34 -0.36
CA PRO A 51 -1.64 5.31 -0.93
C PRO A 51 -3.09 4.95 -0.61
N LYS A 52 -3.97 5.95 -0.56
CA LYS A 52 -5.41 5.78 -0.33
C LYS A 52 -6.19 6.12 -1.59
N ILE A 53 -7.22 5.34 -1.89
CA ILE A 53 -8.10 5.54 -3.04
C ILE A 53 -9.47 5.96 -2.51
N SER A 54 -10.06 6.97 -3.14
CA SER A 54 -11.49 7.28 -3.01
C SER A 54 -12.14 7.27 -4.39
N VAL A 55 -13.40 6.83 -4.44
CA VAL A 55 -14.20 6.73 -5.67
C VAL A 55 -15.51 7.49 -5.44
N GLY A 56 -16.02 8.12 -6.50
CA GLY A 56 -17.23 8.94 -6.43
C GLY A 56 -18.50 8.12 -6.19
N THR A 57 -18.94 7.37 -7.21
CA THR A 57 -20.22 6.65 -7.19
C THR A 57 -20.03 5.21 -7.65
N GLU A 58 -20.78 4.32 -7.01
CA GLU A 58 -20.90 2.90 -7.34
C GLU A 58 -22.38 2.47 -7.22
N PRO A 59 -22.82 1.41 -7.91
CA PRO A 59 -22.05 0.53 -8.81
C PRO A 59 -21.69 1.19 -10.15
N LEU A 60 -20.76 0.59 -10.89
CA LEU A 60 -20.26 1.07 -12.19
C LEU A 60 -20.38 -0.01 -13.26
N ASP A 61 -20.90 0.37 -14.42
CA ASP A 61 -20.99 -0.45 -15.63
C ASP A 61 -20.33 0.24 -16.84
N SER A 62 -20.28 -0.49 -17.95
CA SER A 62 -19.80 0.03 -19.23
C SER A 62 -20.62 1.24 -19.68
N GLY A 63 -19.95 2.32 -20.06
CA GLY A 63 -20.56 3.62 -20.38
C GLY A 63 -20.55 4.62 -19.23
N ASP A 64 -20.33 4.19 -17.98
CA ASP A 64 -20.31 5.10 -16.83
C ASP A 64 -19.00 5.89 -16.73
N LEU A 65 -19.07 7.05 -16.09
CA LEU A 65 -17.89 7.86 -15.76
C LEU A 65 -17.29 7.42 -14.42
N LEU A 66 -16.12 6.78 -14.46
CA LEU A 66 -15.34 6.52 -13.26
C LEU A 66 -14.61 7.79 -12.83
N SER A 67 -14.99 8.33 -11.68
CA SER A 67 -14.28 9.40 -10.98
C SER A 67 -13.60 8.85 -9.73
N ALA A 68 -12.27 8.97 -9.66
CA ALA A 68 -11.49 8.47 -8.53
C ALA A 68 -10.34 9.43 -8.17
N LYS A 69 -9.95 9.42 -6.91
CA LYS A 69 -8.79 10.16 -6.41
C LYS A 69 -7.87 9.22 -5.63
N CYS A 70 -6.57 9.38 -5.85
CA CYS A 70 -5.54 8.69 -5.11
C CYS A 70 -4.66 9.71 -4.39
N MET A 71 -4.30 9.43 -3.14
CA MET A 71 -3.44 10.28 -2.32
C MET A 71 -2.33 9.45 -1.65
N SER A 72 -1.10 9.95 -1.65
CA SER A 72 0.00 9.43 -0.83
C SER A 72 0.14 10.20 0.47
N SER A 73 0.67 9.53 1.50
CA SER A 73 1.15 10.22 2.70
C SER A 73 2.40 11.05 2.40
N SER A 74 2.68 11.99 3.31
CA SER A 74 3.78 12.94 3.17
C SER A 74 5.13 12.23 3.02
N SER A 75 5.94 12.69 2.07
CA SER A 75 7.24 12.08 1.77
C SER A 75 8.18 13.08 1.11
N LYS A 76 9.45 12.68 0.97
CA LYS A 76 10.46 13.45 0.26
C LYS A 76 11.39 12.53 -0.54
N PRO A 77 11.51 12.72 -1.86
CA PRO A 77 10.65 13.56 -2.70
C PRO A 77 9.19 13.05 -2.68
N PRO A 78 8.22 13.85 -3.15
CA PRO A 78 6.84 13.41 -3.27
C PRO A 78 6.71 12.14 -4.13
N ALA A 79 5.84 11.22 -3.73
CA ALA A 79 5.65 9.97 -4.46
C ALA A 79 5.02 10.18 -5.84
N THR A 80 5.57 9.53 -6.87
CA THR A 80 4.91 9.43 -8.17
C THR A 80 3.74 8.46 -8.06
N LEU A 81 2.55 8.89 -8.49
CA LEU A 81 1.34 8.07 -8.44
C LEU A 81 0.96 7.57 -9.83
N LYS A 82 0.38 6.38 -9.91
CA LYS A 82 -0.25 5.86 -11.12
C LYS A 82 -1.53 5.08 -10.81
N PHE A 83 -2.52 5.25 -11.66
CA PHE A 83 -3.74 4.45 -11.65
C PHE A 83 -3.66 3.32 -12.67
N LEU A 84 -4.14 2.15 -12.25
CA LEU A 84 -4.33 1.00 -13.11
C LEU A 84 -5.77 0.50 -13.00
N LEU A 85 -6.39 0.21 -14.13
CA LEU A 85 -7.64 -0.54 -14.21
C LEU A 85 -7.32 -1.94 -14.72
N ASN A 86 -7.62 -2.97 -13.92
CA ASN A 86 -7.34 -4.37 -14.26
C ASN A 86 -5.93 -4.57 -14.84
N ASN A 87 -4.93 -4.01 -14.14
CA ASN A 87 -3.51 -4.06 -14.48
C ASN A 87 -3.08 -3.25 -15.74
N ARG A 88 -3.96 -2.43 -16.32
CA ARG A 88 -3.63 -1.49 -17.40
C ARG A 88 -3.50 -0.07 -16.85
N THR A 89 -2.39 0.61 -17.13
CA THR A 89 -2.19 1.99 -16.66
C THR A 89 -3.11 2.96 -17.40
N VAL A 90 -3.87 3.77 -16.66
CA VAL A 90 -4.83 4.74 -17.22
C VAL A 90 -4.51 6.19 -16.89
N ALA A 91 -3.73 6.44 -15.82
CA ALA A 91 -3.25 7.77 -15.47
C ALA A 91 -1.96 7.69 -14.66
N ARG A 92 -1.16 8.77 -14.69
CA ARG A 92 0.07 8.94 -13.90
C ARG A 92 0.32 10.41 -13.61
N THR A 93 0.94 10.73 -12.47
CA THR A 93 1.45 12.07 -12.17
C THR A 93 2.57 12.47 -13.14
N ASP A 94 2.62 13.75 -13.51
CA ASP A 94 3.70 14.30 -14.33
C ASP A 94 5.05 14.24 -13.58
N PRO A 95 6.10 13.58 -14.13
CA PRO A 95 7.43 13.54 -13.54
C PRO A 95 8.05 14.91 -13.27
N LEU A 96 7.65 15.95 -14.01
CA LEU A 96 8.17 17.31 -13.86
C LEU A 96 7.65 17.99 -12.59
N PHE A 97 6.47 17.60 -12.10
CA PHE A 97 5.86 18.17 -10.89
C PHE A 97 6.58 17.73 -9.60
N VAL A 98 7.20 16.54 -9.62
CA VAL A 98 7.94 15.95 -8.48
C VAL A 98 9.29 16.66 -8.23
N ARG A 99 9.75 17.49 -9.17
CA ARG A 99 11.06 18.18 -9.10
C ARG A 99 11.04 19.50 -8.33
N GLN A 100 9.91 19.91 -7.75
CA GLN A 100 9.90 21.13 -6.95
C GLN A 100 10.79 20.96 -5.71
N LYS A 101 11.80 21.83 -5.63
CA LYS A 101 12.86 21.86 -4.63
C LYS A 101 12.34 22.40 -3.30
N SER A 102 11.28 21.80 -2.74
CA SER A 102 10.83 22.13 -1.38
C SER A 102 11.72 21.41 -0.38
N GLN A 103 12.23 22.13 0.62
CA GLN A 103 12.93 21.50 1.74
C GLN A 103 11.98 20.67 2.62
N GLU A 104 10.68 20.90 2.49
CA GLU A 104 9.62 20.28 3.30
C GLU A 104 9.08 18.98 2.69
N LEU A 105 8.51 18.16 3.57
CA LEU A 105 7.74 16.98 3.21
C LEU A 105 6.46 17.38 2.49
N SER A 106 6.08 16.64 1.45
CA SER A 106 4.84 16.89 0.73
C SER A 106 4.14 15.59 0.35
N TRP A 107 2.82 15.68 0.24
CA TRP A 107 1.97 14.60 -0.25
C TRP A 107 1.79 14.71 -1.76
N SER A 108 1.25 13.68 -2.38
CA SER A 108 0.89 13.70 -3.81
C SER A 108 -0.52 13.22 -4.00
N ASP A 109 -1.22 13.77 -4.98
CA ASP A 109 -2.49 13.25 -5.44
C ASP A 109 -2.56 13.07 -6.95
N LEU A 110 -3.45 12.18 -7.35
CA LEU A 110 -3.80 11.92 -8.74
C LEU A 110 -5.31 11.77 -8.83
N SER A 111 -5.92 12.52 -9.74
CA SER A 111 -7.35 12.41 -10.04
C SER A 111 -7.53 11.69 -11.38
N LEU A 112 -8.53 10.82 -11.46
CA LEU A 112 -8.90 10.05 -12.64
C LEU A 112 -10.36 10.35 -12.97
N ASN A 113 -10.63 10.70 -14.22
CA ASN A 113 -11.97 10.79 -14.78
C ASN A 113 -11.93 10.12 -16.16
N ILE A 114 -12.53 8.93 -16.27
CA ILE A 114 -12.52 8.14 -17.51
C ILE A 114 -13.89 7.49 -17.72
N THR A 115 -14.37 7.51 -18.96
CA THR A 115 -15.56 6.76 -19.35
C THR A 115 -15.20 5.30 -19.52
N LEU A 116 -15.88 4.42 -18.79
CA LEU A 116 -15.64 2.99 -18.82
C LEU A 116 -16.15 2.39 -20.14
N THR A 117 -15.41 1.41 -20.63
CA THR A 117 -15.74 0.63 -21.82
C THR A 117 -15.53 -0.84 -21.49
N ASP A 118 -16.11 -1.76 -22.28
CA ASP A 118 -16.02 -3.20 -22.01
C ASP A 118 -14.57 -3.71 -21.90
N GLU A 119 -13.61 -3.07 -22.59
CA GLU A 119 -12.18 -3.40 -22.53
C GLU A 119 -11.54 -3.17 -21.16
N HIS A 120 -12.15 -2.31 -20.33
CA HIS A 120 -11.68 -2.04 -18.98
C HIS A 120 -12.10 -3.13 -18.00
N PHE A 121 -13.07 -3.98 -18.34
CA PHE A 121 -13.56 -5.06 -17.47
C PHE A 121 -12.83 -6.37 -17.76
N ASN A 122 -12.57 -7.15 -16.71
CA ASN A 122 -12.01 -8.49 -16.84
C ASN A 122 -12.99 -9.52 -16.28
N ALA A 123 -13.69 -10.24 -17.17
CA ALA A 123 -14.77 -11.15 -16.82
C ALA A 123 -15.82 -10.48 -15.90
N GLY A 124 -16.25 -9.27 -16.27
CA GLY A 124 -17.22 -8.48 -15.52
C GLY A 124 -16.69 -7.82 -14.24
N ARG A 125 -15.40 -7.99 -13.89
CA ARG A 125 -14.80 -7.38 -12.71
C ARG A 125 -14.06 -6.09 -13.07
N LEU A 126 -14.22 -5.08 -12.23
CA LEU A 126 -13.50 -3.82 -12.33
C LEU A 126 -12.62 -3.64 -11.08
N ILE A 127 -11.31 -3.73 -11.25
CA ILE A 127 -10.34 -3.56 -10.16
C ILE A 127 -9.54 -2.30 -10.43
N LEU A 128 -9.65 -1.33 -9.52
CA LEU A 128 -8.89 -0.09 -9.54
C LEU A 128 -7.71 -0.20 -8.57
N ARG A 129 -6.49 -0.02 -9.08
CA ARG A 129 -5.26 0.01 -8.28
C ARG A 129 -4.61 1.39 -8.40
N CYS A 130 -4.15 1.93 -7.28
CA CYS A 130 -3.25 3.07 -7.27
C CYS A 130 -1.90 2.63 -6.70
N GLU A 131 -0.82 2.94 -7.41
CA GLU A 131 0.54 2.67 -6.94
C GLU A 131 1.29 3.97 -6.69
N ALA A 132 2.01 4.03 -5.57
CA ALA A 132 2.88 5.11 -5.18
C ALA A 132 4.34 4.64 -5.21
N GLN A 133 5.23 5.45 -5.81
CA GLN A 133 6.63 5.10 -6.02
C GLN A 133 7.57 6.27 -5.72
N ILE A 134 8.68 5.99 -5.02
CA ILE A 134 9.82 6.92 -4.84
C ILE A 134 11.09 6.20 -5.26
N GLY A 135 11.67 6.63 -6.38
CA GLY A 135 12.86 6.00 -6.97
C GLY A 135 12.70 4.48 -7.09
N ASN A 136 13.69 3.75 -6.59
CA ASN A 136 13.71 2.29 -6.47
C ASN A 136 13.57 1.80 -5.01
N VAL A 137 13.36 2.71 -4.05
CA VAL A 137 13.39 2.42 -2.61
C VAL A 137 12.01 2.28 -1.99
N TYR A 138 10.96 2.81 -2.64
CA TYR A 138 9.59 2.68 -2.16
C TYR A 138 8.64 2.36 -3.31
N HIS A 139 7.84 1.32 -3.12
CA HIS A 139 6.76 0.92 -4.00
C HIS A 139 5.65 0.25 -3.18
N LYS A 140 4.50 0.92 -3.09
CA LYS A 140 3.31 0.43 -2.38
C LYS A 140 2.07 0.75 -3.19
N HIS A 141 0.99 0.01 -2.93
CA HIS A 141 -0.26 0.20 -3.66
C HIS A 141 -1.47 -0.01 -2.76
N ALA A 142 -2.58 0.58 -3.19
CA ALA A 142 -3.92 0.24 -2.73
C ALA A 142 -4.73 -0.30 -3.90
N GLU A 143 -5.68 -1.17 -3.60
CA GLU A 143 -6.53 -1.82 -4.58
C GLU A 143 -7.97 -1.82 -4.09
N LEU A 144 -8.91 -1.52 -4.98
CA LEU A 144 -10.34 -1.51 -4.72
C LEU A 144 -11.05 -2.31 -5.82
N LYS A 145 -11.82 -3.32 -5.42
CA LYS A 145 -12.77 -3.99 -6.31
C LYS A 145 -14.05 -3.16 -6.33
N LEU A 146 -14.33 -2.55 -7.47
CA LEU A 146 -15.51 -1.72 -7.67
C LEU A 146 -16.72 -2.63 -7.94
N SER A 147 -17.85 -2.29 -7.34
CA SER A 147 -19.10 -3.01 -7.56
C SER A 147 -19.70 -2.66 -8.93
N THR A 148 -20.34 -3.65 -9.54
CA THR A 148 -21.04 -3.55 -10.83
C THR A 148 -22.52 -3.85 -10.61
N ALA A 149 -23.45 -3.39 -11.47
CA ALA A 149 -24.87 -3.65 -11.26
C ALA A 149 -25.22 -5.15 -11.36
N ARG A 150 -24.30 -5.96 -11.89
CA ARG A 150 -24.42 -7.42 -12.00
C ARG A 150 -23.93 -8.15 -10.74
N ASP A 151 -23.29 -7.45 -9.80
CA ASP A 151 -22.86 -8.06 -8.55
C ASP A 151 -24.07 -8.37 -7.65
N PRO A 152 -24.10 -9.55 -6.99
CA PRO A 152 -25.18 -9.89 -6.08
C PRO A 152 -25.19 -8.92 -4.89
N ILE A 153 -26.36 -8.39 -4.57
CA ILE A 153 -26.57 -7.53 -3.39
C ILE A 153 -26.19 -8.34 -2.15
N PRO A 154 -25.24 -7.89 -1.31
CA PRO A 154 -24.90 -8.58 -0.07
C PRO A 154 -26.14 -8.68 0.83
N GLU A 155 -26.55 -9.90 1.17
CA GLU A 155 -27.65 -10.12 2.10
C GLU A 155 -27.24 -9.63 3.50
N ARG A 156 -28.06 -8.79 4.13
CA ARG A 156 -27.85 -8.38 5.52
C ARG A 156 -28.07 -9.59 6.42
N VAL A 157 -27.00 -10.19 6.91
CA VAL A 157 -27.08 -11.24 7.94
C VAL A 157 -27.49 -10.57 9.25
N SER A 158 -28.78 -10.65 9.59
CA SER A 158 -29.24 -10.42 10.96
C SER A 158 -28.78 -11.60 11.81
N ALA A 159 -27.82 -11.37 12.70
CA ALA A 159 -27.44 -12.36 13.71
C ALA A 159 -28.64 -12.62 14.64
N VAL A 160 -29.34 -13.74 14.44
CA VAL A 160 -30.34 -14.22 15.40
C VAL A 160 -29.57 -14.79 16.60
N ASN A 161 -29.45 -14.00 17.67
CA ASN A 161 -28.97 -14.48 18.97
C ASN A 161 -29.97 -15.51 19.53
N SER A 162 -29.71 -16.79 19.29
CA SER A 162 -30.36 -17.89 20.02
C SER A 162 -29.59 -18.11 21.33
N ALA A 163 -29.87 -17.27 22.33
CA ALA A 163 -29.51 -17.57 23.70
C ALA A 163 -30.34 -18.77 24.16
N PHE A 164 -29.75 -19.96 24.13
CA PHE A 164 -30.32 -21.16 24.72
C PHE A 164 -30.52 -20.93 26.22
N LEU A 165 -31.76 -20.86 26.67
CA LEU A 165 -32.12 -20.97 28.08
C LEU A 165 -31.85 -22.43 28.51
N VAL A 166 -30.68 -22.67 29.10
CA VAL A 166 -30.40 -23.94 29.78
C VAL A 166 -31.19 -23.95 31.09
N SER A 167 -32.39 -24.52 31.05
CA SER A 167 -33.15 -24.83 32.27
C SER A 167 -32.43 -25.94 33.04
N SER A 168 -31.88 -25.61 34.20
CA SER A 168 -31.38 -26.59 35.17
C SER A 168 -32.57 -27.34 35.79
N THR A 169 -32.81 -28.59 35.37
CA THR A 169 -33.76 -29.50 36.03
C THR A 169 -33.06 -30.72 36.60
N THR A 170 -32.84 -30.65 37.92
CA THR A 170 -32.88 -31.72 38.94
C THR A 170 -32.22 -33.08 38.63
N ALA A 171 -31.01 -33.29 39.16
CA ALA A 171 -30.42 -34.63 39.36
C ALA A 171 -30.85 -35.18 40.73
N LEU A 172 -31.99 -35.85 40.78
CA LEU A 172 -32.40 -36.76 41.86
C LEU A 172 -32.87 -38.03 41.16
N HIS A 173 -32.06 -39.10 41.17
CA HIS A 173 -32.44 -40.52 41.05
C HIS A 173 -31.26 -41.37 40.52
N VAL A 174 -30.21 -41.62 41.33
CA VAL A 174 -29.45 -42.90 41.25
C VAL A 174 -28.77 -43.20 42.60
N ILE A 175 -29.53 -43.46 43.66
CA ILE A 175 -29.01 -44.17 44.86
C ILE A 175 -30.09 -45.14 45.34
N ALA A 176 -30.36 -46.20 44.58
CA ALA A 176 -31.27 -47.25 45.05
C ALA A 176 -31.16 -48.59 44.30
N ILE A 177 -30.02 -48.96 43.71
CA ILE A 177 -29.85 -50.34 43.22
C ILE A 177 -28.39 -50.75 43.40
N ASN A 178 -28.03 -51.22 44.60
CA ASN A 178 -26.85 -52.09 44.84
C ASN A 178 -26.78 -52.61 46.30
N PHE A 179 -27.90 -53.08 46.86
CA PHE A 179 -27.88 -53.81 48.14
C PHE A 179 -28.82 -55.02 48.16
N LEU A 180 -29.06 -55.66 47.00
CA LEU A 180 -29.83 -56.91 46.90
C LEU A 180 -29.01 -58.11 46.37
N THR A 181 -27.70 -58.12 46.59
CA THR A 181 -26.81 -59.24 46.22
C THR A 181 -25.90 -59.70 47.37
N LEU A 182 -26.37 -59.58 48.63
CA LEU A 182 -25.77 -60.23 49.81
C LEU A 182 -26.68 -61.34 50.35
N LEU A 183 -27.21 -62.16 49.45
CA LEU A 183 -27.89 -63.43 49.76
C LEU A 183 -27.44 -64.54 48.80
N ILE A 184 -26.15 -64.62 48.48
CA ILE A 184 -25.53 -65.86 47.99
C ILE A 184 -24.11 -65.91 48.56
N ASN A 185 -23.90 -66.92 49.42
CA ASN A 185 -22.69 -67.38 50.09
C ASN A 185 -22.29 -66.72 51.42
#